data_AF-A0A117NR84-F1
#
_entry.id   AF-A0A117NR84-F1
#
_cell.length_a   1.000
_cell.length_b   1.000
_cell.length_c   1.000
_cell.angle_alpha   90.00
_cell.angle_beta   90.00
_cell.angle_gamma   90.00
#
_symmetry.space_group_name_H-M   'P 1'
#
loop_
_entity.id
_entity.type
_entity.pdbx_description
1 polymer ?
#
loop_
_entity_poly.entity_id
_entity_poly.type
_entity_poly.pdbx_seq_one_letter_code
_entity_poly.pdbx_strand_id
1 'polypeptide(L)'
;MHKPEIAIALSKFELFAGWKPLKDIQALFELNHLAKYMPKSGQFNDETLRQVCKALLRAPPKEVAQTMKDLQAIPESQFGAHTYIPSLLSRLAKQYGEGDNGNLVAALLMNYLTLGPGDSVFVPADSIHAYLEGDIVECMARSDNVINTGFCPATDRDSVELFGQALSFVPHNSQNALLPRRKSDKGLNGKTDVYAPPLSEFAVLCTTLGAGEDETHKAILGPSLMIVTKGEGHMKFPGNQTAELKEGYVFFVGQGIALDFVTDKGMAVYRAYAE
;
A
#
# COMPACT_ATOMS: atom_id res chain seq x y z
N MET A 1 3.35 12.58 15.37
CA MET A 1 2.33 12.70 14.31
C MET A 1 2.50 11.44 13.47
N HIS A 2 1.51 10.57 13.45
CA HIS A 2 1.56 9.27 12.78
C HIS A 2 0.60 9.29 11.58
N LYS A 3 1.00 8.68 10.48
CA LYS A 3 0.25 8.61 9.22
C LYS A 3 -0.01 7.14 8.86
N PRO A 4 -0.89 6.44 9.60
CA PRO A 4 -1.34 5.13 9.19
C PRO A 4 -2.21 5.22 7.94
N GLU A 5 -2.04 4.27 7.03
CA GLU A 5 -2.69 4.24 5.72
C GLU A 5 -3.20 2.82 5.44
N ILE A 6 -4.34 2.71 4.77
CA ILE A 6 -4.76 1.45 4.14
C ILE A 6 -4.94 1.69 2.64
N ALA A 7 -4.55 0.71 1.84
CA ALA A 7 -4.83 0.67 0.42
C ALA A 7 -5.61 -0.61 0.10
N ILE A 8 -6.78 -0.45 -0.52
CA ILE A 8 -7.66 -1.53 -0.93
C ILE A 8 -7.69 -1.57 -2.46
N ALA A 9 -7.29 -2.70 -3.04
CA ALA A 9 -7.20 -2.86 -4.47
C ALA A 9 -8.59 -2.87 -5.15
N LEU A 10 -8.77 -2.03 -6.17
CA LEU A 10 -9.93 -2.06 -7.07
C LEU A 10 -9.64 -2.82 -8.37
N SER A 11 -8.36 -2.85 -8.77
CA SER A 11 -7.84 -3.63 -9.91
C SER A 11 -6.63 -4.45 -9.46
N LYS A 12 -5.85 -5.00 -10.40
CA LYS A 12 -4.56 -5.61 -10.04
C LYS A 12 -3.65 -4.49 -9.54
N PHE A 13 -3.21 -4.59 -8.29
CA PHE A 13 -2.43 -3.55 -7.63
C PHE A 13 -1.04 -4.04 -7.23
N GLU A 14 -0.01 -3.33 -7.65
CA GLU A 14 1.40 -3.64 -7.40
C GLU A 14 2.01 -2.57 -6.52
N LEU A 15 2.69 -3.00 -5.45
CA LEU A 15 3.31 -2.09 -4.49
C LEU A 15 4.53 -2.72 -3.82
N PHE A 16 5.32 -1.85 -3.20
CA PHE A 16 6.26 -2.22 -2.17
C PHE A 16 5.75 -1.76 -0.80
N ALA A 17 5.84 -2.60 0.22
CA ALA A 17 5.46 -2.24 1.58
C ALA A 17 6.32 -2.95 2.63
N GLY A 18 7.01 -2.16 3.45
CA GLY A 18 7.83 -2.66 4.55
C GLY A 18 9.10 -3.38 4.10
N TRP A 19 9.92 -3.78 5.07
CA TRP A 19 11.21 -4.41 4.85
C TRP A 19 11.10 -5.93 4.76
N LYS A 20 11.78 -6.52 3.79
CA LYS A 20 11.92 -7.99 3.66
C LYS A 20 12.58 -8.60 4.89
N PRO A 21 12.31 -9.87 5.22
CA PRO A 21 13.05 -10.58 6.25
C PRO A 21 14.56 -10.47 6.06
N LEU A 22 15.29 -10.22 7.15
CA LEU A 22 16.75 -10.02 7.15
C LEU A 22 17.53 -11.10 6.39
N LYS A 23 17.13 -12.36 6.56
CA LYS A 23 17.74 -13.51 5.87
C LYS A 23 17.61 -13.43 4.34
N ASP A 24 16.50 -12.90 3.85
CA ASP A 24 16.22 -12.80 2.42
C ASP A 24 17.05 -11.65 1.83
N ILE A 25 17.14 -10.53 2.56
CA ILE A 25 18.02 -9.41 2.19
C ILE A 25 19.48 -9.87 2.20
N GLN A 26 19.92 -10.57 3.24
CA GLN A 26 21.29 -11.07 3.32
C GLN A 26 21.62 -11.98 2.13
N ALA A 27 20.75 -12.93 1.79
CA ALA A 27 20.93 -13.82 0.64
C ALA A 27 21.01 -13.05 -0.68
N LEU A 28 20.21 -11.98 -0.85
CA LEU A 28 20.31 -11.10 -2.01
C LEU A 28 21.66 -10.37 -2.05
N PHE A 29 22.20 -9.92 -0.91
CA PHE A 29 23.48 -9.21 -0.84
C PHE A 29 24.72 -10.11 -0.94
N GLU A 30 24.54 -11.42 -0.82
CA GLU A 30 25.55 -12.44 -1.15
C GLU A 30 25.70 -12.63 -2.67
N LEU A 31 24.75 -12.12 -3.47
CA LEU A 31 24.92 -11.99 -4.92
C LEU A 31 26.06 -10.99 -5.22
N ASN A 32 26.75 -11.23 -6.33
CA ASN A 32 27.91 -10.44 -6.71
C ASN A 32 27.57 -8.93 -6.79
N HIS A 33 28.57 -8.07 -6.57
CA HIS A 33 28.50 -6.60 -6.68
C HIS A 33 27.75 -5.84 -5.57
N LEU A 34 27.01 -6.52 -4.67
CA LEU A 34 26.28 -5.85 -3.58
C LEU A 34 27.10 -5.70 -2.28
N ALA A 35 28.17 -6.48 -2.12
CA ALA A 35 29.03 -6.44 -0.93
C ALA A 35 29.63 -5.05 -0.62
N LYS A 36 29.77 -4.17 -1.62
CA LYS A 36 30.25 -2.79 -1.44
C LYS A 36 29.32 -1.90 -0.59
N TYR A 37 28.03 -2.25 -0.52
CA TYR A 37 27.04 -1.53 0.29
C TYR A 37 26.93 -2.07 1.72
N MET A 38 27.57 -3.20 2.00
CA MET A 38 27.54 -3.84 3.31
C MET A 38 28.53 -3.18 4.27
N PRO A 39 28.16 -2.98 5.55
CA PRO A 39 29.13 -2.56 6.56
C PRO A 39 30.18 -3.65 6.80
N LYS A 40 31.38 -3.23 7.22
CA LYS A 40 32.49 -4.15 7.49
C LYS A 40 32.24 -4.91 8.79
N SER A 41 31.78 -6.16 8.67
CA SER A 41 31.62 -7.17 9.72
C SER A 41 30.50 -6.93 10.75
N GLY A 42 29.76 -8.01 11.05
CA GLY A 42 28.65 -8.04 12.01
C GLY A 42 27.59 -9.06 11.61
N GLN A 43 26.73 -9.43 12.55
CA GLN A 43 25.51 -10.19 12.25
C GLN A 43 24.53 -9.26 11.50
N PHE A 44 23.91 -9.75 10.43
CA PHE A 44 22.90 -8.97 9.70
C PHE A 44 21.66 -8.77 10.58
N ASN A 45 21.40 -7.53 10.97
CA ASN A 45 20.33 -7.11 11.88
C ASN A 45 19.67 -5.81 11.41
N ASP A 46 18.68 -5.31 12.15
CA ASP A 46 17.91 -4.10 11.79
C ASP A 46 18.80 -2.85 11.61
N GLU A 47 19.88 -2.73 12.39
CA GLU A 47 20.84 -1.63 12.24
C GLU A 47 21.71 -1.80 10.99
N THR A 48 22.08 -3.03 10.66
CA THR A 48 22.78 -3.34 9.41
C THR A 48 21.89 -2.98 8.20
N LEU A 49 20.60 -3.33 8.26
CA LEU A 49 19.62 -2.94 7.25
C LEU A 49 19.52 -1.42 7.09
N ARG A 50 19.47 -0.68 8.21
CA ARG A 50 19.48 0.80 8.21
C ARG A 50 20.72 1.35 7.51
N GLN A 51 21.89 0.81 7.82
CA GLN A 51 23.17 1.23 7.22
C GLN A 51 23.23 0.92 5.72
N VAL A 52 22.81 -0.28 5.32
CA VAL A 52 22.74 -0.72 3.92
C VAL A 52 21.77 0.17 3.13
N CYS A 53 20.59 0.46 3.68
CA CYS A 53 19.62 1.37 3.05
C CYS A 53 20.23 2.75 2.82
N LYS A 54 20.90 3.32 3.83
CA LYS A 54 21.59 4.61 3.69
C LYS A 54 22.73 4.56 2.68
N ALA A 55 23.47 3.45 2.60
CA ALA A 55 24.53 3.27 1.60
C ALA A 55 23.96 3.24 0.18
N LEU A 56 22.88 2.48 -0.06
CA LEU A 56 22.18 2.45 -1.34
C LEU A 56 21.64 3.83 -1.74
N LEU A 57 21.01 4.55 -0.81
CA LEU A 57 20.46 5.89 -1.05
C LEU A 57 21.53 6.96 -1.33
N ARG A 58 22.78 6.71 -0.94
CA ARG A 58 23.93 7.63 -1.16
C ARG A 58 24.77 7.28 -2.37
N ALA A 59 24.56 6.10 -2.94
CA ALA A 59 25.34 5.63 -4.07
C ALA A 59 25.25 6.63 -5.24
N PRO A 60 26.38 6.99 -5.89
CA PRO A 60 26.35 7.87 -7.05
C PRO A 60 25.48 7.28 -8.18
N PRO A 61 24.76 8.10 -8.97
CA PRO A 61 23.84 7.58 -10.00
C PRO A 61 24.48 6.61 -11.01
N LYS A 62 25.76 6.82 -11.37
CA LYS A 62 26.50 5.89 -12.25
C LYS A 62 26.71 4.52 -11.61
N GLU A 63 26.94 4.49 -10.30
CA GLU A 63 27.12 3.25 -9.54
C GLU A 63 25.79 2.51 -9.38
N VAL A 64 24.69 3.23 -9.13
CA VAL A 64 23.34 2.68 -9.11
C VAL A 64 23.02 2.03 -10.45
N ALA A 65 23.23 2.75 -11.56
CA ALA A 65 22.97 2.24 -12.90
C ALA A 65 23.81 1.00 -13.25
N GLN A 66 25.09 0.99 -12.86
CA GLN A 66 25.93 -0.19 -13.05
C GLN A 66 25.44 -1.38 -12.22
N THR A 67 25.12 -1.15 -10.94
CA THR A 67 24.60 -2.21 -10.05
C THR A 67 23.28 -2.79 -10.58
N MET A 68 22.39 -1.95 -11.12
CA MET A 68 21.17 -2.41 -11.76
C MET A 68 21.45 -3.31 -12.97
N LYS A 69 22.41 -2.92 -13.83
CA LYS A 69 22.82 -3.73 -14.99
C LYS A 69 23.42 -5.06 -14.58
N ASP A 70 24.28 -5.05 -13.56
CA ASP A 70 24.89 -6.27 -13.02
C ASP A 70 23.82 -7.22 -12.47
N LEU A 71 22.85 -6.71 -11.70
CA LEU A 71 21.73 -7.50 -11.19
C LEU A 71 20.83 -8.04 -12.30
N GLN A 72 20.58 -7.25 -13.35
CA GLN A 72 19.79 -7.68 -14.51
C GLN A 72 20.47 -8.78 -15.33
N ALA A 73 21.80 -8.89 -15.26
CA ALA A 73 22.56 -9.94 -15.95
C ALA A 73 22.59 -11.27 -15.18
N ILE A 74 22.22 -11.27 -13.90
CA ILE A 74 22.12 -12.50 -13.09
C ILE A 74 20.85 -13.27 -13.50
N PRO A 75 20.92 -14.59 -13.77
CA PRO A 75 19.73 -15.39 -14.05
C PRO A 75 18.69 -15.32 -12.94
N GLU A 76 17.41 -15.14 -13.29
CA GLU A 76 16.30 -15.03 -12.32
C GLU A 76 16.27 -16.17 -11.29
N SER A 77 16.67 -17.38 -11.70
CA SER A 77 16.74 -18.56 -10.82
C SER A 77 17.72 -18.44 -9.64
N GLN A 78 18.68 -17.50 -9.70
CA GLN A 78 19.62 -17.26 -8.60
C GLN A 78 19.05 -16.34 -7.51
N PHE A 79 17.91 -15.69 -7.74
CA PHE A 79 17.27 -14.80 -6.76
C PHE A 79 16.35 -15.53 -5.76
N GLY A 80 16.34 -16.86 -5.77
CA GLY A 80 15.50 -17.66 -4.86
C GLY A 80 14.02 -17.34 -5.04
N ALA A 81 13.35 -16.90 -3.98
CA ALA A 81 11.93 -16.51 -4.02
C ALA A 81 11.68 -15.13 -4.70
N HIS A 82 12.74 -14.40 -5.04
CA HIS A 82 12.67 -13.04 -5.59
C HIS A 82 13.04 -12.97 -7.08
N THR A 83 12.67 -14.00 -7.86
CA THR A 83 12.95 -14.11 -9.30
C THR A 83 12.47 -12.92 -10.13
N TYR A 84 11.52 -12.15 -9.62
CA TYR A 84 10.98 -10.94 -10.26
C TYR A 84 11.96 -9.75 -10.27
N ILE A 85 13.05 -9.77 -9.49
CA ILE A 85 13.94 -8.59 -9.32
C ILE A 85 14.54 -8.10 -10.65
N PRO A 86 15.15 -8.93 -11.52
CA PRO A 86 15.74 -8.47 -12.78
C PRO A 86 14.73 -7.77 -13.69
N SER A 87 13.57 -8.38 -13.90
CA SER A 87 12.50 -7.83 -14.75
C SER A 87 11.87 -6.58 -14.14
N LEU A 88 11.68 -6.54 -12.82
CA LEU A 88 11.17 -5.36 -12.11
C LEU A 88 12.15 -4.19 -12.18
N LEU A 89 13.45 -4.41 -12.00
CA LEU A 89 14.48 -3.37 -12.17
C LEU A 89 14.48 -2.82 -13.60
N SER A 90 14.24 -3.66 -14.61
CA SER A 90 14.11 -3.20 -16.00
C SER A 90 12.90 -2.28 -16.19
N ARG A 91 11.77 -2.59 -15.55
CA ARG A 91 10.58 -1.73 -15.57
C ARG A 91 10.82 -0.42 -14.83
N LEU A 92 11.37 -0.48 -13.61
CA LEU A 92 11.65 0.70 -12.79
C LEU A 92 12.66 1.65 -13.44
N ALA A 93 13.71 1.11 -14.07
CA ALA A 93 14.67 1.90 -14.85
C ALA A 93 14.00 2.72 -15.97
N LYS A 94 12.98 2.17 -16.64
CA LYS A 94 12.25 2.87 -17.70
C LYS A 94 11.36 3.99 -17.17
N GLN A 95 10.84 3.83 -15.96
CA GLN A 95 9.92 4.80 -15.34
C GLN A 95 10.64 5.90 -14.58
N TYR A 96 11.68 5.55 -13.80
CA TYR A 96 12.35 6.45 -12.86
C TYR A 96 13.82 6.72 -13.21
N GLY A 97 14.35 6.04 -14.22
CA GLY A 97 15.74 6.16 -14.65
C GLY A 97 16.68 5.17 -13.95
N GLU A 98 17.71 4.70 -14.67
CA GLU A 98 18.70 3.74 -14.16
C GLU A 98 19.53 4.26 -12.97
N GLY A 99 19.57 5.58 -12.76
CA GLY A 99 20.31 6.21 -11.67
C GLY A 99 19.51 6.47 -10.40
N ASP A 100 18.22 6.09 -10.34
CA ASP A 100 17.39 6.31 -9.16
C ASP A 100 17.70 5.29 -8.05
N ASN A 101 18.13 5.79 -6.89
CA ASN A 101 18.51 4.95 -5.76
C ASN A 101 17.32 4.14 -5.20
N GLY A 102 16.09 4.64 -5.35
CA GLY A 102 14.86 3.96 -4.97
C GLY A 102 14.68 2.62 -5.66
N ASN A 103 15.18 2.46 -6.89
CA ASN A 103 15.14 1.19 -7.62
C ASN A 103 15.80 0.05 -6.83
N LEU A 104 17.00 0.30 -6.29
CA LEU A 104 17.75 -0.70 -5.53
C LEU A 104 17.15 -0.92 -4.15
N VAL A 105 16.75 0.16 -3.46
CA VAL A 105 16.11 0.05 -2.14
C VAL A 105 14.82 -0.77 -2.23
N ALA A 106 13.95 -0.47 -3.21
CA ALA A 106 12.68 -1.17 -3.35
C ALA A 106 12.86 -2.63 -3.75
N ALA A 107 13.67 -2.91 -4.78
CA ALA A 107 13.86 -4.27 -5.27
C ALA A 107 14.56 -5.18 -4.25
N LEU A 108 15.58 -4.68 -3.55
CA LEU A 108 16.44 -5.49 -2.68
C LEU A 108 15.98 -5.51 -1.22
N LEU A 109 15.41 -4.41 -0.71
CA LEU A 109 15.13 -4.27 0.73
C LEU A 109 13.65 -4.36 1.07
N MET A 110 12.74 -4.02 0.15
CA MET A 110 11.30 -3.92 0.45
C MET A 110 10.52 -5.16 0.01
N ASN A 111 9.45 -5.52 0.72
CA ASN A 111 8.53 -6.55 0.23
C ASN A 111 7.81 -6.05 -1.01
N TYR A 112 7.81 -6.84 -2.08
CA TYR A 112 7.03 -6.57 -3.29
C TYR A 112 5.75 -7.39 -3.22
N LEU A 113 4.60 -6.76 -3.41
CA LEU A 113 3.29 -7.39 -3.33
C LEU A 113 2.51 -7.13 -4.62
N THR A 114 1.66 -8.10 -4.98
CA THR A 114 0.67 -7.97 -6.03
C THR A 114 -0.67 -8.41 -5.45
N LEU A 115 -1.61 -7.48 -5.38
CA LEU A 115 -2.93 -7.64 -4.78
C LEU A 115 -3.99 -7.77 -5.87
N GLY A 116 -4.96 -8.65 -5.64
CA GLY A 116 -6.17 -8.72 -6.47
C GLY A 116 -7.27 -7.78 -5.96
N PRO A 117 -8.32 -7.52 -6.76
CA PRO A 117 -9.44 -6.69 -6.32
C PRO A 117 -10.04 -7.17 -4.99
N GLY A 118 -10.15 -6.26 -4.01
CA GLY A 118 -10.65 -6.53 -2.66
C GLY A 118 -9.60 -7.03 -1.67
N ASP A 119 -8.36 -7.30 -2.11
CA ASP A 119 -7.23 -7.44 -1.19
C ASP A 119 -6.77 -6.05 -0.72
N SER A 120 -6.15 -6.01 0.46
CA SER A 120 -5.73 -4.74 1.05
C SER A 120 -4.47 -4.87 1.88
N VAL A 121 -3.77 -3.75 2.02
CA VAL A 121 -2.61 -3.60 2.91
C VAL A 121 -2.86 -2.51 3.93
N PHE A 122 -2.18 -2.64 5.06
CA PHE A 122 -2.05 -1.61 6.07
C PHE A 122 -0.59 -1.19 6.18
N VAL A 123 -0.32 0.11 6.05
CA VAL A 123 1.01 0.67 6.20
C VAL A 123 1.05 1.48 7.51
N PRO A 124 1.85 1.05 8.51
CA PRO A 124 2.03 1.81 9.73
C PRO A 124 2.95 3.02 9.49
N ALA A 125 2.85 4.01 10.37
CA ALA A 125 3.49 5.32 10.20
C ALA A 125 5.02 5.32 10.16
N ASP A 126 5.66 4.26 10.63
CA ASP A 126 7.12 4.09 10.72
C ASP A 126 7.65 3.08 9.68
N SER A 127 6.82 2.74 8.69
CA SER A 127 7.16 1.83 7.59
C SER A 127 7.33 2.55 6.27
N ILE A 128 8.20 2.00 5.43
CA ILE A 128 8.42 2.41 4.05
C ILE A 128 7.36 1.77 3.13
N HIS A 129 6.92 2.47 2.09
CA HIS A 129 6.10 1.90 1.03
C HIS A 129 6.24 2.69 -0.28
N ALA A 130 5.81 2.10 -1.40
CA ALA A 130 5.69 2.75 -2.70
C ALA A 130 4.64 2.03 -3.55
N TYR A 131 3.64 2.75 -4.05
CA TYR A 131 2.65 2.20 -4.98
C TYR A 131 3.20 2.29 -6.42
N LEU A 132 3.01 1.22 -7.21
CA LEU A 132 3.58 1.14 -8.56
C LEU A 132 2.51 1.21 -9.66
N GLU A 133 1.48 0.37 -9.58
CA GLU A 133 0.52 0.19 -10.66
C GLU A 133 -0.82 -0.31 -10.11
N GLY A 134 -1.93 0.21 -10.61
CA GLY A 134 -3.29 -0.22 -10.26
C GLY A 134 -4.15 0.87 -9.64
N ASP A 135 -5.43 0.57 -9.49
CA ASP A 135 -6.43 1.46 -8.89
C ASP A 135 -6.76 1.00 -7.47
N ILE A 136 -6.85 1.94 -6.54
CA ILE A 136 -7.10 1.65 -5.12
C ILE A 136 -8.14 2.60 -4.51
N VAL A 137 -8.78 2.14 -3.44
CA VAL A 137 -9.34 3.02 -2.41
C VAL A 137 -8.30 3.16 -1.32
N GLU A 138 -7.84 4.39 -1.08
CA GLU A 138 -6.94 4.71 0.01
C GLU A 138 -7.68 5.46 1.12
N CYS A 139 -7.40 5.09 2.37
CA CYS A 139 -7.84 5.86 3.54
C CYS A 139 -6.66 6.04 4.48
N MET A 140 -6.46 7.27 4.94
CA MET A 140 -5.32 7.66 5.75
C MET A 140 -5.72 8.62 6.87
N ALA A 141 -4.91 8.65 7.93
CA ALA A 141 -5.03 9.71 8.93
C ALA A 141 -4.74 11.08 8.29
N ARG A 142 -5.29 12.15 8.87
CA ARG A 142 -5.16 13.52 8.35
C ARG A 142 -3.74 14.07 8.57
N SER A 143 -2.79 13.65 7.74
CA SER A 143 -1.41 14.12 7.71
C SER A 143 -0.90 14.11 6.27
N ASP A 144 -0.20 15.17 5.87
CA ASP A 144 0.46 15.23 4.55
C ASP A 144 1.98 15.07 4.69
N ASN A 145 2.46 14.59 5.84
CA ASN A 145 3.89 14.39 6.05
C ASN A 145 4.37 13.17 5.25
N VAL A 146 5.27 13.41 4.32
CA VAL A 146 5.91 12.38 3.49
C VAL A 146 7.41 12.65 3.47
N ILE A 147 8.22 11.59 3.53
CA ILE A 147 9.68 11.67 3.37
C ILE A 147 10.05 10.83 2.14
N ASN A 148 10.46 11.49 1.06
CA ASN A 148 10.73 10.86 -0.22
C ASN A 148 12.25 10.69 -0.43
N THR A 149 12.72 9.48 -0.74
CA THR A 149 14.16 9.23 -1.00
C THR A 149 14.46 8.53 -2.31
N GLY A 150 13.43 8.15 -3.07
CA GLY A 150 13.53 7.52 -4.38
C GLY A 150 12.20 7.61 -5.13
N PHE A 151 12.20 7.25 -6.41
CA PHE A 151 11.02 7.36 -7.30
C PHE A 151 10.44 8.77 -7.42
N CYS A 152 11.24 9.79 -7.13
CA CYS A 152 10.91 11.19 -7.27
C CYS A 152 12.09 11.97 -7.88
N PRO A 153 11.85 13.15 -8.48
CA PRO A 153 12.91 14.02 -8.96
C PRO A 153 13.96 14.27 -7.89
N ALA A 154 15.24 14.32 -8.28
CA ALA A 154 16.33 14.44 -7.32
C ALA A 154 16.25 15.72 -6.44
N THR A 155 15.60 16.77 -6.94
CA THR A 155 15.35 18.02 -6.20
C THR A 155 14.33 17.88 -5.08
N ASP A 156 13.48 16.86 -5.16
CA ASP A 156 12.34 16.65 -4.25
C ASP A 156 12.66 15.56 -3.22
N ARG A 157 13.90 15.05 -3.22
CA ARG A 157 14.37 14.05 -2.27
C ARG A 157 14.73 14.68 -0.94
N ASP A 158 14.17 14.11 0.12
CA ASP A 158 14.50 14.42 1.49
C ASP A 158 15.87 13.86 1.90
N SER A 159 16.33 14.32 3.07
CA SER A 159 17.59 13.86 3.67
C SER A 159 17.56 12.35 3.96
N VAL A 160 18.55 11.64 3.45
CA VAL A 160 18.81 10.22 3.78
C VAL A 160 19.01 10.01 5.29
N GLU A 161 19.56 11.00 6.01
CA GLU A 161 19.67 10.91 7.46
C GLU A 161 18.30 10.99 8.14
N LEU A 162 17.45 11.93 7.70
CA LEU A 162 16.09 12.07 8.23
C LEU A 162 15.27 10.79 7.98
N PHE A 163 15.31 10.29 6.75
CA PHE A 163 14.65 9.03 6.37
C PHE A 163 15.14 7.86 7.21
N GLY A 164 16.47 7.76 7.38
CA GLY A 164 17.10 6.75 8.22
C GLY A 164 16.76 6.86 9.70
N GLN A 165 16.31 8.01 10.21
CA GLN A 165 15.89 8.21 11.60
C GLN A 165 14.38 8.03 11.81
N ALA A 166 13.58 8.35 10.78
CA ALA A 166 12.12 8.32 10.86
C ALA A 166 11.54 6.90 10.84
N LEU A 167 12.24 5.93 10.23
CA LEU A 167 11.77 4.56 10.07
C LEU A 167 12.28 3.64 11.18
N SER A 168 11.46 2.65 11.56
CA SER A 168 11.81 1.68 12.60
C SER A 168 12.77 0.58 12.11
N PHE A 169 12.82 0.33 10.80
CA PHE A 169 13.62 -0.73 10.18
C PHE A 169 13.31 -2.13 10.70
N VAL A 170 12.08 -2.36 11.17
CA VAL A 170 11.62 -3.67 11.66
C VAL A 170 11.15 -4.53 10.48
N PRO A 171 11.85 -5.64 10.18
CA PRO A 171 11.53 -6.49 9.05
C PRO A 171 10.34 -7.39 9.32
N HIS A 172 9.57 -7.68 8.29
CA HIS A 172 8.42 -8.57 8.38
C HIS A 172 8.18 -9.32 7.07
N ASN A 173 7.48 -10.45 7.16
CA ASN A 173 7.00 -11.15 5.99
C ASN A 173 5.95 -10.30 5.27
N SER A 174 5.92 -10.33 3.93
CA SER A 174 4.91 -9.63 3.12
C SER A 174 3.46 -9.92 3.55
N GLN A 175 3.16 -11.13 4.02
CA GLN A 175 1.84 -11.51 4.54
C GLN A 175 1.41 -10.66 5.74
N ASN A 176 2.35 -10.15 6.54
CA ASN A 176 2.05 -9.32 7.70
C ASN A 176 1.62 -7.89 7.31
N ALA A 177 1.87 -7.47 6.07
CA ALA A 177 1.39 -6.20 5.55
C ALA A 177 -0.08 -6.26 5.11
N LEU A 178 -0.63 -7.46 4.92
CA LEU A 178 -2.02 -7.63 4.48
C LEU A 178 -2.99 -7.26 5.60
N LEU A 179 -4.01 -6.48 5.23
CA LEU A 179 -5.13 -6.15 6.09
C LEU A 179 -6.28 -7.11 5.78
N PRO A 180 -6.74 -7.92 6.74
CA PRO A 180 -7.81 -8.88 6.50
C PRO A 180 -9.16 -8.20 6.31
N ARG A 181 -9.88 -8.64 5.27
CA ARG A 181 -11.29 -8.34 5.05
C ARG A 181 -12.17 -9.20 5.96
N ARG A 182 -13.09 -8.59 6.70
CA ARG A 182 -14.02 -9.28 7.63
C ARG A 182 -15.46 -8.88 7.35
N LYS A 183 -16.43 -9.71 7.75
CA LYS A 183 -17.83 -9.30 7.71
C LYS A 183 -18.06 -8.12 8.64
N SER A 184 -18.79 -7.12 8.17
CA SER A 184 -19.11 -5.93 8.96
C SER A 184 -20.33 -6.19 9.85
N ASP A 185 -20.30 -5.65 11.07
CA ASP A 185 -21.48 -5.56 11.93
C ASP A 185 -22.39 -4.37 11.57
N LYS A 186 -21.94 -3.49 10.65
CA LYS A 186 -22.69 -2.31 10.21
C LYS A 186 -23.70 -2.64 9.11
N GLY A 187 -23.42 -3.64 8.28
CA GLY A 187 -24.36 -4.19 7.30
C GLY A 187 -25.31 -5.20 7.95
N LEU A 188 -26.58 -5.21 7.56
CA LEU A 188 -27.61 -6.07 8.14
C LEU A 188 -27.92 -7.30 7.27
N ASN A 189 -27.65 -7.23 5.97
CA ASN A 189 -27.99 -8.27 5.00
C ASN A 189 -26.77 -9.09 4.53
N GLY A 190 -25.60 -8.88 5.14
CA GLY A 190 -24.39 -9.68 4.92
C GLY A 190 -23.61 -9.36 3.64
N LYS A 191 -23.95 -8.27 2.96
CA LYS A 191 -23.31 -7.75 1.73
C LYS A 191 -22.21 -6.72 2.01
N THR A 192 -22.07 -6.30 3.25
CA THR A 192 -20.99 -5.41 3.70
C THR A 192 -19.86 -6.17 4.42
N ASP A 193 -18.64 -5.94 3.94
CA ASP A 193 -17.39 -6.29 4.62
C ASP A 193 -16.72 -5.02 5.18
N VAL A 194 -15.74 -5.19 6.07
CA VAL A 194 -14.97 -4.12 6.71
C VAL A 194 -13.47 -4.39 6.63
N TYR A 195 -12.72 -3.33 6.30
CA TYR A 195 -11.28 -3.22 6.45
C TYR A 195 -11.02 -2.31 7.65
N ALA A 196 -10.57 -2.89 8.76
CA ALA A 196 -10.36 -2.18 10.02
C ALA A 196 -8.92 -2.42 10.50
N PRO A 197 -8.01 -1.46 10.27
CA PRO A 197 -6.64 -1.53 10.80
C PRO A 197 -6.65 -1.51 12.35
N PRO A 198 -5.54 -1.89 13.01
CA PRO A 198 -5.46 -1.96 14.48
C PRO A 198 -5.31 -0.56 15.13
N LEU A 199 -6.19 0.37 14.78
CA LEU A 199 -6.21 1.78 15.18
C LEU A 199 -7.64 2.33 15.14
N SER A 200 -7.89 3.48 15.77
CA SER A 200 -9.25 4.03 15.98
C SER A 200 -9.62 5.15 15.01
N GLU A 201 -8.70 5.61 14.16
CA GLU A 201 -8.88 6.81 13.35
C GLU A 201 -9.83 6.60 12.18
N PHE A 202 -9.87 5.40 11.60
CA PHE A 202 -10.79 5.08 10.52
C PHE A 202 -10.95 3.57 10.31
N ALA A 203 -12.07 3.19 9.71
CA ALA A 203 -12.29 1.92 9.04
C ALA A 203 -13.03 2.15 7.72
N VAL A 204 -12.92 1.19 6.80
CA VAL A 204 -13.59 1.28 5.49
C VAL A 204 -14.53 0.10 5.31
N LEU A 205 -15.81 0.41 5.13
CA LEU A 205 -16.81 -0.56 4.70
C LEU A 205 -16.71 -0.75 3.18
N CYS A 206 -16.90 -1.98 2.72
CA CYS A 206 -17.07 -2.30 1.31
C CYS A 206 -18.37 -3.10 1.14
N THR A 207 -19.29 -2.56 0.35
CA THR A 207 -20.57 -3.18 0.05
C THR A 207 -20.61 -3.50 -1.43
N THR A 208 -20.80 -4.78 -1.75
CA THR A 208 -20.92 -5.25 -3.15
C THR A 208 -22.27 -5.91 -3.31
N LEU A 209 -23.07 -5.41 -4.25
CA LEU A 209 -24.41 -5.89 -4.55
C LEU A 209 -24.48 -6.37 -6.00
N GLY A 210 -25.10 -7.53 -6.19
CA GLY A 210 -25.56 -8.01 -7.50
C GLY A 210 -26.88 -7.36 -7.91
N ALA A 211 -27.36 -7.70 -9.11
CA ALA A 211 -28.65 -7.25 -9.61
C ALA A 211 -29.82 -7.71 -8.71
N GLY A 212 -30.67 -6.77 -8.29
CA GLY A 212 -31.82 -7.03 -7.42
C GLY A 212 -31.47 -7.23 -5.94
N GLU A 213 -30.20 -7.09 -5.56
CA GLU A 213 -29.77 -7.20 -4.16
C GLU A 213 -29.86 -5.85 -3.44
N ASP A 214 -29.99 -5.94 -2.11
CA ASP A 214 -30.06 -4.79 -1.21
C ASP A 214 -29.16 -4.98 0.03
N GLU A 215 -28.86 -3.86 0.69
CA GLU A 215 -28.13 -3.83 1.95
C GLU A 215 -28.57 -2.63 2.79
N THR A 216 -28.58 -2.80 4.10
CA THR A 216 -28.83 -1.71 5.05
C THR A 216 -27.59 -1.50 5.89
N HIS A 217 -27.03 -0.30 5.85
CA HIS A 217 -26.07 0.15 6.85
C HIS A 217 -26.83 0.73 8.04
N LYS A 218 -26.63 0.15 9.23
CA LYS A 218 -27.09 0.77 10.49
C LYS A 218 -26.43 2.13 10.70
N ALA A 219 -27.03 2.94 11.59
CA ALA A 219 -26.45 4.21 11.98
C ALA A 219 -25.03 4.04 12.54
N ILE A 220 -24.10 4.87 12.06
CA ILE A 220 -22.72 4.96 12.55
C ILE A 220 -22.62 6.23 13.38
N LEU A 221 -22.03 6.16 14.58
CA LEU A 221 -21.94 7.29 15.52
C LEU A 221 -20.79 8.27 15.23
N GLY A 222 -20.33 8.28 13.98
CA GLY A 222 -19.34 9.22 13.49
C GLY A 222 -19.57 9.54 12.00
N PRO A 223 -18.84 10.52 11.46
CA PRO A 223 -18.99 10.93 10.07
C PRO A 223 -18.55 9.82 9.12
N SER A 224 -19.08 9.83 7.90
CA SER A 224 -18.58 8.96 6.85
C SER A 224 -18.46 9.67 5.51
N LEU A 225 -17.51 9.22 4.70
CA LEU A 225 -17.41 9.53 3.28
C LEU A 225 -17.62 8.25 2.49
N MET A 226 -18.51 8.31 1.51
CA MET A 226 -18.90 7.18 0.70
C MET A 226 -18.61 7.48 -0.78
N ILE A 227 -18.03 6.52 -1.49
CA ILE A 227 -17.79 6.57 -2.93
C ILE A 227 -18.37 5.32 -3.60
N VAL A 228 -19.06 5.52 -4.72
CA VAL A 228 -19.50 4.44 -5.60
C VAL A 228 -18.38 4.15 -6.59
N THR A 229 -17.74 2.98 -6.49
CA THR A 229 -16.58 2.63 -7.33
C THR A 229 -16.96 1.81 -8.55
N LYS A 230 -18.20 1.29 -8.60
CA LYS A 230 -18.69 0.52 -9.74
C LYS A 230 -20.21 0.53 -9.80
N GLY A 231 -20.76 0.61 -11.00
CA GLY A 231 -22.18 0.38 -11.26
C GLY A 231 -23.09 1.51 -10.78
N GLU A 232 -24.35 1.17 -10.51
CA GLU A 232 -25.39 2.16 -10.21
C GLU A 232 -26.48 1.60 -9.28
N GLY A 233 -27.22 2.48 -8.62
CA GLY A 233 -28.29 2.11 -7.69
C GLY A 233 -28.96 3.33 -7.06
N HIS A 234 -29.66 3.10 -5.96
CA HIS A 234 -30.29 4.15 -5.16
C HIS A 234 -29.97 3.96 -3.68
N MET A 235 -29.82 5.08 -2.99
CA MET A 235 -29.68 5.14 -1.53
C MET A 235 -30.92 5.81 -0.94
N LYS A 236 -31.57 5.16 0.03
CA LYS A 236 -32.63 5.75 0.86
C LYS A 236 -32.07 6.12 2.23
N PHE A 237 -32.58 7.21 2.79
CA PHE A 237 -32.18 7.73 4.09
C PHE A 237 -33.35 8.47 4.76
N PRO A 238 -33.26 8.80 6.08
CA PRO A 238 -34.38 9.31 6.87
C PRO A 238 -35.13 10.50 6.24
N GLY A 239 -36.43 10.58 6.49
CA GLY A 239 -37.29 11.58 5.87
C GLY A 239 -37.81 11.17 4.48
N ASN A 240 -37.76 9.87 4.15
CA ASN A 240 -38.18 9.32 2.85
C ASN A 240 -37.41 9.94 1.67
N GLN A 241 -36.15 10.30 1.92
CA GLN A 241 -35.27 10.90 0.92
C GLN A 241 -34.52 9.81 0.16
N THR A 242 -34.24 10.10 -1.12
CA THR A 242 -33.53 9.21 -2.03
C THR A 242 -32.43 9.97 -2.74
N ALA A 243 -31.32 9.29 -2.99
CA ALA A 243 -30.23 9.75 -3.84
C ALA A 243 -29.89 8.68 -4.87
N GLU A 244 -29.64 9.11 -6.10
CA GLU A 244 -29.10 8.25 -7.15
C GLU A 244 -27.62 7.95 -6.87
N LEU A 245 -27.22 6.70 -7.07
CA LEU A 245 -25.85 6.24 -6.98
C LEU A 245 -25.35 5.89 -8.38
N LYS A 246 -24.25 6.50 -8.80
CA LYS A 246 -23.53 6.20 -10.04
C LYS A 246 -22.05 6.14 -9.75
N GLU A 247 -21.32 5.33 -10.51
CA GLU A 247 -19.87 5.27 -10.46
C GLU A 247 -19.22 6.67 -10.45
N GLY A 248 -18.29 6.88 -9.51
CA GLY A 248 -17.63 8.17 -9.25
C GLY A 248 -18.39 9.11 -8.33
N TYR A 249 -19.65 8.82 -7.95
CA TYR A 249 -20.41 9.69 -7.04
C TYR A 249 -19.88 9.55 -5.61
N VAL A 250 -19.75 10.69 -4.93
CA VAL A 250 -19.25 10.79 -3.55
C VAL A 250 -20.29 11.47 -2.67
N PHE A 251 -20.51 10.91 -1.48
CA PHE A 251 -21.47 11.41 -0.50
C PHE A 251 -20.82 11.57 0.87
N PHE A 252 -21.11 12.70 1.52
CA PHE A 252 -20.90 12.84 2.96
C PHE A 252 -22.14 12.33 3.70
N VAL A 253 -21.93 11.51 4.73
CA VAL A 253 -23.00 10.97 5.56
C VAL A 253 -22.76 11.43 6.99
N GLY A 254 -23.70 12.21 7.53
CA GLY A 254 -23.65 12.64 8.92
C GLY A 254 -23.78 11.45 9.89
N GLN A 255 -23.27 11.62 11.10
CA GLN A 255 -23.42 10.61 12.15
C GLN A 255 -24.91 10.32 12.45
N GLY A 256 -25.21 9.11 12.89
CA GLY A 256 -26.56 8.69 13.28
C GLY A 256 -27.49 8.37 12.09
N ILE A 257 -27.01 8.50 10.85
CA ILE A 257 -27.82 8.25 9.66
C ILE A 257 -27.65 6.80 9.18
N ALA A 258 -28.74 6.05 9.22
CA ALA A 258 -28.87 4.75 8.57
C ALA A 258 -29.11 4.93 7.05
N LEU A 259 -28.63 3.99 6.25
CA LEU A 259 -28.71 4.04 4.79
C LEU A 259 -29.20 2.69 4.27
N ASP A 260 -30.17 2.71 3.35
CA ASP A 260 -30.60 1.53 2.61
C ASP A 260 -30.15 1.65 1.16
N PHE A 261 -29.54 0.60 0.65
CA PHE A 261 -28.98 0.50 -0.69
C PHE A 261 -29.77 -0.50 -1.51
N VAL A 262 -30.14 -0.14 -2.73
CA VAL A 262 -30.78 -1.04 -3.70
C VAL A 262 -30.19 -0.84 -5.09
N THR A 263 -30.09 -1.90 -5.88
CA THR A 263 -29.60 -1.82 -7.26
C THR A 263 -30.27 -2.86 -8.17
N ASP A 264 -30.58 -2.48 -9.40
CA ASP A 264 -31.11 -3.40 -10.42
C ASP A 264 -30.02 -4.04 -11.29
N LYS A 265 -28.81 -3.47 -11.30
CA LYS A 265 -27.70 -3.89 -12.19
C LYS A 265 -26.44 -4.35 -11.45
N GLY A 266 -26.39 -4.11 -10.14
CA GLY A 266 -25.22 -4.32 -9.30
C GLY A 266 -24.41 -3.05 -9.09
N MET A 267 -23.76 -2.96 -7.94
CA MET A 267 -22.88 -1.84 -7.58
C MET A 267 -21.83 -2.22 -6.54
N ALA A 268 -20.77 -1.42 -6.45
CA ALA A 268 -19.79 -1.48 -5.37
C ALA A 268 -19.62 -0.10 -4.74
N VAL A 269 -19.66 -0.07 -3.41
CA VAL A 269 -19.60 1.15 -2.61
C VAL A 269 -18.58 0.98 -1.50
N TYR A 270 -17.69 1.96 -1.36
CA TYR A 270 -16.75 2.06 -0.25
C TYR A 270 -17.13 3.21 0.65
N ARG A 271 -17.23 2.97 1.96
CA ARG A 271 -17.60 3.97 2.97
C ARG A 271 -16.57 4.01 4.08
N ALA A 272 -15.71 5.03 4.05
CA ALA A 272 -14.79 5.33 5.13
C ALA A 272 -15.54 6.01 6.28
N TYR A 273 -15.27 5.61 7.52
CA TYR A 273 -15.88 6.18 8.72
C TYR A 273 -14.89 6.13 9.90
N ALA A 274 -15.18 6.93 10.93
CA ALA A 274 -14.44 6.93 12.20
C ALA A 274 -15.44 6.85 13.35
N GLU A 275 -15.21 5.96 14.33
CA GLU A 275 -16.07 5.75 15.50
C GLU A 275 -15.25 5.27 16.71
#